data_AF-A0A0D2ZPX5-F1
#
_entry.id   AF-A0A0D2ZPX5-F1
#
_cell.length_a   1.000
_cell.length_b   1.000
_cell.length_c   1.000
_cell.angle_alpha   90.00
_cell.angle_beta   90.00
_cell.angle_gamma   90.00
#
_symmetry.space_group_name_H-M   'P 1'
#
loop_
_entity.id
_entity.type
_entity.pdbx_description
1 polymer ?
#
loop_
_entity_poly.entity_id
_entity_poly.type
_entity_poly.pdbx_seq_one_letter_code
_entity_poly.pdbx_strand_id
1 'polypeptide(L)'
;MQNDREAKEDKKKMKKESVSLMGLFSAADKVDYILMFLGTFGTCVHGGTLPLFFVFFGKMLLTWQSFYGFYSHILHIPGLRSSCGRTRRFKSEARVCARFLWSAGEVEDGRINSGSGIFGGRSEIRFSGSGSDLVQSFHRLCLASLPLLVWCEGTGVESLNLRLFPLGTTCAYLLAYLPRFWTHKNALYLVYLGLVNLVSAWMGVACWMQTGERQTARLRIIYLKSILAKDITFFDTEARDSNFIFHISSDTILVQDAIGDKTGHVLRYLCQFIAGFVIGFLSVWQLTLLTLAVVPLIAIAGGGYAVIMSTISKKSEAAYADAGKVAEEVSIASYVRLHLHVKNVFTNKVPLA
;
A
#
# COMPACT_ATOMS: atom_id res chain seq x y z
N MET A 1 14.45 -40.51 4.08
CA MET A 1 13.58 -41.36 3.23
C MET A 1 12.21 -41.61 3.85
N GLN A 2 12.08 -42.01 5.13
CA GLN A 2 10.77 -42.16 5.81
C GLN A 2 10.02 -40.82 5.92
N ASN A 3 10.71 -39.78 6.44
CA ASN A 3 10.18 -38.41 6.61
C ASN A 3 9.78 -37.74 5.27
N ASP A 4 10.49 -38.04 4.17
CA ASP A 4 10.14 -37.51 2.83
C ASP A 4 8.94 -38.22 2.20
N ARG A 5 8.66 -39.47 2.60
CA ARG A 5 7.50 -40.23 2.16
C ARG A 5 6.27 -39.82 2.97
N GLU A 6 6.41 -39.64 4.27
CA GLU A 6 5.37 -39.09 5.17
C GLU A 6 4.97 -37.67 4.75
N ALA A 7 5.94 -36.76 4.54
CA ALA A 7 5.63 -35.41 4.04
C ALA A 7 5.00 -35.39 2.63
N LYS A 8 5.25 -36.41 1.81
CA LYS A 8 4.57 -36.58 0.51
C LYS A 8 3.17 -37.16 0.67
N GLU A 9 2.96 -38.07 1.61
CA GLU A 9 1.64 -38.64 1.94
C GLU A 9 0.73 -37.62 2.63
N ASP A 10 1.24 -36.81 3.54
CA ASP A 10 0.50 -35.73 4.20
C ASP A 10 0.09 -34.66 3.19
N LYS A 11 1.00 -34.25 2.31
CA LYS A 11 0.67 -33.38 1.18
C LYS A 11 -0.39 -33.99 0.26
N LYS A 12 -0.40 -35.32 0.09
CA LYS A 12 -1.35 -36.03 -0.76
C LYS A 12 -2.71 -36.20 -0.07
N LYS A 13 -2.76 -36.40 1.25
CA LYS A 13 -3.96 -36.41 2.09
C LYS A 13 -4.60 -35.03 2.17
N MET A 14 -3.84 -33.97 2.46
CA MET A 14 -4.31 -32.58 2.43
C MET A 14 -4.94 -32.20 1.08
N LYS A 15 -4.37 -32.67 -0.03
CA LYS A 15 -4.91 -32.42 -1.38
C LYS A 15 -6.20 -33.20 -1.67
N LYS A 16 -6.50 -34.25 -0.90
CA LYS A 16 -7.68 -35.11 -1.07
C LYS A 16 -8.87 -34.65 -0.22
N GLU A 17 -8.64 -33.83 0.81
CA GLU A 17 -9.66 -33.39 1.79
C GLU A 17 -9.94 -31.87 1.75
N SER A 18 -9.51 -31.16 0.70
CA SER A 18 -9.84 -29.74 0.58
C SER A 18 -11.32 -29.56 0.23
N VAL A 19 -12.07 -28.93 1.12
CA VAL A 19 -13.47 -28.55 0.87
C VAL A 19 -13.53 -27.51 -0.24
N SER A 20 -14.56 -27.58 -1.09
CA SER A 20 -14.82 -26.55 -2.09
C SER A 20 -15.06 -25.19 -1.42
N LEU A 21 -14.55 -24.11 -2.00
CA LEU A 21 -14.78 -22.74 -1.50
C LEU A 21 -16.27 -22.41 -1.38
N MET A 22 -17.11 -22.93 -2.26
CA MET A 22 -18.56 -22.73 -2.16
C MET A 22 -19.17 -23.49 -0.97
N GLY A 23 -18.59 -24.65 -0.64
CA GLY A 23 -18.98 -25.44 0.52
C GLY A 23 -18.63 -24.75 1.85
N LEU A 24 -17.61 -23.89 1.85
CA LEU A 24 -17.23 -23.08 3.00
C LEU A 24 -18.34 -22.09 3.40
N PHE A 25 -19.08 -21.58 2.42
CA PHE A 25 -20.22 -20.66 2.63
C PHE A 25 -21.57 -21.38 2.73
N SER A 26 -21.59 -22.70 2.95
CA SER A 26 -22.83 -23.50 3.03
C SER A 26 -23.76 -23.06 4.17
N ALA A 27 -23.23 -22.53 5.26
CA ALA A 27 -24.01 -22.07 6.43
C ALA A 27 -24.58 -20.63 6.30
N ALA A 28 -24.50 -20.03 5.11
CA ALA A 28 -24.94 -18.66 4.84
C ALA A 28 -26.46 -18.51 4.75
N ASP A 29 -27.02 -17.53 5.46
CA ASP A 29 -28.42 -17.11 5.30
C ASP A 29 -28.54 -15.94 4.31
N LYS A 30 -29.80 -15.58 3.99
CA LYS A 30 -30.14 -14.39 3.17
C LYS A 30 -29.49 -13.09 3.66
N VAL A 31 -29.42 -12.88 4.97
CA VAL A 31 -28.77 -11.70 5.57
C VAL A 31 -27.27 -11.70 5.31
N ASP A 32 -26.65 -12.87 5.35
CA ASP A 32 -25.21 -13.03 5.12
C ASP A 32 -24.88 -12.77 3.64
N TYR A 33 -25.74 -13.21 2.71
CA TYR A 33 -25.58 -12.85 1.29
C TYR A 33 -25.68 -11.33 1.04
N ILE A 34 -26.59 -10.63 1.72
CA ILE A 34 -26.71 -9.17 1.62
C ILE A 34 -25.45 -8.49 2.18
N LEU A 35 -24.97 -8.94 3.34
CA LEU A 35 -23.74 -8.44 3.96
C LEU A 35 -22.52 -8.69 3.06
N MET A 36 -22.38 -9.88 2.47
CA MET A 36 -21.30 -10.18 1.52
C MET A 36 -21.34 -9.27 0.31
N PHE A 37 -22.52 -9.03 -0.27
CA PHE A 37 -22.64 -8.13 -1.42
C PHE A 37 -22.23 -6.70 -1.08
N LEU A 38 -22.74 -6.19 0.05
CA LEU A 38 -22.45 -4.83 0.51
C LEU A 38 -20.96 -4.67 0.91
N GLY A 39 -20.39 -5.69 1.55
CA GLY A 39 -18.97 -5.77 1.88
C GLY A 39 -18.09 -5.83 0.64
N THR A 40 -18.47 -6.64 -0.36
CA THR A 40 -17.80 -6.73 -1.66
C THR A 40 -17.75 -5.35 -2.33
N PHE A 41 -18.90 -4.66 -2.41
CA PHE A 41 -18.96 -3.31 -2.96
C PHE A 41 -18.04 -2.34 -2.21
N GLY A 42 -18.07 -2.34 -0.87
CA GLY A 42 -17.19 -1.51 -0.04
C GLY A 42 -15.70 -1.79 -0.28
N THR A 43 -15.30 -3.06 -0.32
CA THR A 43 -13.91 -3.46 -0.55
C THR A 43 -13.40 -3.10 -1.95
N CYS A 44 -14.24 -3.15 -2.98
CA CYS A 44 -13.84 -2.79 -4.34
C CYS A 44 -13.75 -1.28 -4.54
N VAL A 45 -14.65 -0.49 -3.93
CA VAL A 45 -14.49 0.98 -3.87
C VAL A 45 -13.20 1.34 -3.14
N HIS A 46 -12.95 0.75 -1.97
CA HIS A 46 -11.73 0.98 -1.19
C HIS A 46 -10.46 0.59 -1.97
N GLY A 47 -10.47 -0.53 -2.69
CA GLY A 47 -9.35 -0.96 -3.55
C GLY A 47 -9.15 -0.09 -4.80
N GLY A 48 -10.20 0.53 -5.34
CA GLY A 48 -10.09 1.49 -6.45
C GLY A 48 -9.56 2.86 -6.03
N THR A 49 -9.69 3.21 -4.74
CA THR A 49 -9.29 4.51 -4.21
C THR A 49 -7.80 4.79 -4.37
N LEU A 50 -6.91 3.83 -4.12
CA LEU A 50 -5.46 4.10 -4.15
C LEU A 50 -4.95 4.41 -5.58
N PRO A 51 -5.29 3.62 -6.63
CA PRO A 51 -4.99 4.00 -8.01
C PRO A 51 -5.55 5.38 -8.41
N LEU A 52 -6.79 5.69 -8.01
CA LEU A 52 -7.39 7.00 -8.26
C LEU A 52 -6.63 8.13 -7.55
N PHE A 53 -6.23 7.92 -6.30
CA PHE A 53 -5.41 8.86 -5.54
C PHE A 53 -4.11 9.19 -6.28
N PHE A 54 -3.40 8.20 -6.83
CA PHE A 54 -2.18 8.44 -7.59
C PHE A 54 -2.41 9.29 -8.86
N VAL A 55 -3.54 9.13 -9.55
CA VAL A 55 -3.89 9.98 -10.69
C VAL A 55 -4.13 11.43 -10.26
N PHE A 56 -4.89 11.64 -9.18
CA PHE A 56 -5.12 12.98 -8.63
C PHE A 56 -3.82 13.62 -8.14
N PHE A 57 -2.99 12.85 -7.43
CA PHE A 57 -1.70 13.29 -6.93
C PHE A 57 -0.74 13.65 -8.08
N GLY A 58 -0.71 12.87 -9.16
CA GLY A 58 0.06 13.19 -10.35
C GLY A 58 -0.34 14.52 -11.00
N LYS A 59 -1.64 14.80 -11.13
CA LYS A 59 -2.15 16.09 -11.64
C LYS A 59 -1.77 17.26 -10.72
N MET A 60 -1.82 17.04 -9.42
CA MET A 60 -1.37 18.03 -8.44
C MET A 60 0.12 18.33 -8.61
N LEU A 61 0.98 17.31 -8.69
CA LEU A 61 2.43 17.48 -8.88
C LEU A 61 2.77 18.26 -10.15
N LEU A 62 2.10 17.98 -11.27
CA LEU A 62 2.33 18.72 -12.53
C LEU A 62 2.05 20.22 -12.38
N THR A 63 1.02 20.57 -11.60
CA THR A 63 0.68 21.96 -11.31
C THR A 63 1.76 22.64 -10.49
N TRP A 64 2.32 21.93 -9.50
CA TRP A 64 3.40 22.43 -8.65
C TRP A 64 4.70 22.58 -9.45
N GLN A 65 5.06 21.58 -10.25
CA GLN A 65 6.26 21.62 -11.10
C GLN A 65 6.23 22.81 -12.08
N SER A 66 5.08 23.07 -12.69
CA SER A 66 4.90 24.23 -13.57
C SER A 66 5.09 25.57 -12.83
N PHE A 67 4.71 25.63 -11.56
CA PHE A 67 4.92 26.82 -10.72
C PHE A 67 6.40 27.00 -10.38
N TYR A 68 7.09 25.95 -9.92
CA TYR A 68 8.53 26.03 -9.61
C TYR A 68 9.37 26.41 -10.84
N GLY A 69 9.10 25.82 -12.00
CA GLY A 69 9.80 26.14 -13.25
C GLY A 69 9.63 27.60 -13.69
N PHE A 70 8.47 28.19 -13.42
CA PHE A 70 8.23 29.61 -13.68
C PHE A 70 9.04 30.51 -12.73
N TYR A 71 9.08 30.19 -11.43
CA TYR A 71 9.81 30.97 -10.44
C TYR A 71 11.33 30.89 -10.60
N SER A 72 11.87 29.71 -10.94
CA SER A 72 13.30 29.56 -11.21
C SER A 72 13.74 30.35 -12.44
N HIS A 73 12.92 30.37 -13.50
CA HIS A 73 13.21 31.16 -14.70
C HIS A 73 13.23 32.66 -14.42
N ILE A 74 12.33 33.18 -13.57
CA ILE A 74 12.33 34.60 -13.16
C ILE A 74 13.60 34.96 -12.37
N LEU A 75 14.04 34.08 -11.46
CA LEU A 75 15.24 34.32 -10.63
C LEU A 75 16.54 34.34 -11.44
N HIS A 76 16.58 33.66 -12.58
CA HIS A 76 17.76 33.55 -13.43
C HIS A 76 17.89 34.63 -14.52
N ILE A 77 16.94 35.57 -14.64
CA ILE A 77 17.01 36.67 -15.62
C ILE A 77 18.09 37.70 -15.18
N PRO A 78 19.19 37.88 -15.93
CA PRO A 78 20.17 38.91 -15.65
C PRO A 78 19.58 40.29 -15.96
N GLY A 79 19.43 41.14 -14.93
CA GLY A 79 18.92 42.53 -15.06
C GLY A 79 17.91 42.96 -13.99
N LEU A 80 17.14 42.04 -13.41
CA LEU A 80 16.16 42.36 -12.35
C LEU A 80 16.79 42.64 -10.97
N ARG A 81 18.08 42.31 -10.79
CA ARG A 81 18.83 42.55 -9.54
C ARG A 81 19.15 44.05 -9.32
N SER A 82 19.23 44.85 -10.37
CA SER A 82 19.56 46.29 -10.30
C SER A 82 18.33 47.21 -10.24
N SER A 83 17.17 46.84 -10.82
CA SER A 83 15.94 47.66 -10.76
C SER A 83 15.11 47.43 -9.48
N CYS A 84 15.19 46.24 -8.85
CA CYS A 84 14.47 45.89 -7.62
C CYS A 84 15.12 46.46 -6.33
N GLY A 85 15.56 47.72 -6.39
CA GLY A 85 16.02 48.53 -5.26
C GLY A 85 14.90 49.21 -4.48
N ARG A 86 13.66 49.28 -5.02
CA ARG A 86 12.62 50.18 -4.49
C ARG A 86 11.34 49.56 -3.91
N THR A 87 11.10 48.26 -4.05
CA THR A 87 9.90 47.60 -3.50
C THR A 87 10.24 46.70 -2.30
N ARG A 88 10.25 47.28 -1.10
CA ARG A 88 10.54 46.56 0.18
C ARG A 88 9.60 45.38 0.45
N ARG A 89 8.37 45.38 -0.12
CA ARG A 89 7.33 44.37 0.12
C ARG A 89 7.48 43.08 -0.69
N PHE A 90 8.12 43.12 -1.86
CA PHE A 90 8.34 41.94 -2.70
C PHE A 90 9.52 41.09 -2.21
N LYS A 91 10.55 41.76 -1.66
CA LYS A 91 11.73 41.12 -1.04
C LYS A 91 11.45 40.36 0.26
N SER A 92 10.34 40.63 0.95
CA SER A 92 9.96 39.89 2.17
C SER A 92 9.24 38.58 1.84
N GLU A 93 8.24 38.62 0.96
CA GLU A 93 7.48 37.43 0.53
C GLU A 93 8.39 36.41 -0.20
N ALA A 94 9.26 36.88 -1.11
CA ALA A 94 10.20 36.02 -1.82
C ALA A 94 11.27 35.40 -0.90
N ARG A 95 11.73 36.10 0.14
CA ARG A 95 12.67 35.55 1.14
C ARG A 95 12.01 34.54 2.08
N VAL A 96 10.72 34.69 2.37
CA VAL A 96 9.97 33.75 3.20
C VAL A 96 9.70 32.46 2.41
N CYS A 97 9.27 32.55 1.15
CA CYS A 97 9.14 31.38 0.26
C CYS A 97 10.49 30.70 0.01
N ALA A 98 11.56 31.45 -0.24
CA ALA A 98 12.89 30.89 -0.45
C ALA A 98 13.46 30.21 0.82
N ARG A 99 13.22 30.75 2.03
CA ARG A 99 13.65 30.10 3.28
C ARG A 99 12.86 28.85 3.61
N PHE A 100 11.55 28.82 3.31
CA PHE A 100 10.72 27.64 3.51
C PHE A 100 11.11 26.49 2.55
N LEU A 101 11.58 26.83 1.34
CA LEU A 101 11.96 25.86 0.31
C LEU A 101 13.44 25.44 0.37
N TRP A 102 14.35 26.31 0.83
CA TRP A 102 15.77 25.98 1.07
C TRP A 102 15.95 24.92 2.16
N SER A 103 14.99 24.79 3.09
CA SER A 103 15.01 23.76 4.12
C SER A 103 14.65 22.35 3.62
N ALA A 104 14.21 22.20 2.35
CA ALA A 104 13.57 20.98 1.85
C ALA A 104 14.31 20.26 0.70
N GLY A 105 15.49 20.71 0.26
CA GLY A 105 16.20 20.01 -0.82
C GLY A 105 17.64 20.45 -1.01
N GLU A 106 18.57 19.54 -0.69
CA GLU A 106 19.93 19.53 -1.23
C GLU A 106 19.86 19.19 -2.73
N VAL A 107 20.37 20.06 -3.60
CA VAL A 107 20.88 19.68 -4.93
C VAL A 107 22.07 20.57 -5.28
N GLU A 108 23.22 19.92 -5.51
CA GLU A 108 24.50 20.47 -5.93
C GLU A 108 24.46 21.21 -7.27
N ASP A 109 25.29 22.25 -7.36
CA ASP A 109 25.56 23.03 -8.56
C ASP A 109 26.15 22.18 -9.71
N GLY A 110 25.47 22.17 -10.85
CA GLY A 110 25.97 21.56 -12.09
C GLY A 110 25.66 22.42 -13.31
N ARG A 111 26.68 23.12 -13.83
CA ARG A 111 26.65 23.89 -15.09
C ARG A 111 26.06 23.08 -16.24
N ILE A 112 25.06 23.64 -16.93
CA ILE A 112 24.62 23.12 -18.23
C ILE A 112 25.24 24.00 -19.32
N ASN A 113 26.20 23.41 -20.04
CA ASN A 113 26.84 23.98 -21.22
C ASN A 113 25.94 23.70 -22.45
N SER A 114 25.83 24.69 -23.33
CA SER A 114 25.02 24.62 -24.55
C SER A 114 25.74 23.77 -25.61
N GLY A 115 25.04 22.78 -26.20
CA GLY A 115 25.62 21.92 -27.24
C GLY A 115 24.65 20.96 -27.91
N SER A 116 24.21 21.33 -29.12
CA SER A 116 24.03 20.50 -30.33
C SER A 116 23.36 19.11 -30.27
N GLY A 117 22.31 18.93 -31.09
CA GLY A 117 21.78 17.63 -31.54
C GLY A 117 20.40 17.81 -32.20
N ILE A 118 20.32 18.05 -33.52
CA ILE A 118 20.15 17.00 -34.55
C ILE A 118 18.94 16.10 -34.24
N PHE A 119 17.73 16.56 -34.60
CA PHE A 119 16.72 15.78 -35.34
C PHE A 119 15.54 16.71 -35.65
N GLY A 120 15.38 17.04 -36.93
CA GLY A 120 14.17 17.65 -37.45
C GLY A 120 13.05 16.61 -37.51
N GLY A 121 11.90 16.95 -36.95
CA GLY A 121 10.71 16.10 -36.97
C GLY A 121 9.48 16.94 -36.67
N ARG A 122 8.81 17.41 -37.73
CA ARG A 122 7.50 18.05 -37.67
C ARG A 122 6.49 16.97 -37.27
N SER A 123 5.87 17.10 -36.09
CA SER A 123 4.71 16.28 -35.71
C SER A 123 3.55 17.19 -35.33
N GLU A 124 2.44 16.99 -36.04
CA GLU A 124 1.15 17.60 -35.79
C GLU A 124 0.66 17.24 -34.37
N ILE A 125 0.33 18.26 -33.57
CA ILE A 125 -0.32 18.06 -32.27
C ILE A 125 -1.82 18.22 -32.47
N ARG A 126 -2.52 17.09 -32.46
CA ARG A 126 -3.99 17.03 -32.39
C ARG A 126 -4.43 17.35 -30.97
N PHE A 127 -5.08 18.50 -30.80
CA PHE A 127 -5.60 18.97 -29.51
C PHE A 127 -6.95 18.33 -29.19
N SER A 128 -7.06 17.76 -27.99
CA SER A 128 -8.33 17.49 -27.31
C SER A 128 -8.21 18.06 -25.90
N GLY A 129 -8.92 19.17 -25.66
CA GLY A 129 -8.65 20.06 -24.54
C GLY A 129 -9.24 19.61 -23.21
N SER A 130 -8.56 20.00 -22.12
CA SER A 130 -9.17 20.35 -20.82
C SER A 130 -8.08 20.88 -19.87
N GLY A 131 -8.09 22.20 -19.62
CA GLY A 131 -7.41 22.85 -18.49
C GLY A 131 -5.90 23.12 -18.61
N SER A 132 -5.12 22.21 -19.18
CA SER A 132 -3.67 22.38 -19.39
C SER A 132 -3.33 23.41 -20.49
N ASP A 133 -4.21 23.55 -21.48
CA ASP A 133 -4.02 24.46 -22.62
C ASP A 133 -4.14 25.92 -22.20
N LEU A 134 -4.96 26.22 -21.19
CA LEU A 134 -5.09 27.57 -20.66
C LEU A 134 -3.81 27.97 -19.93
N VAL A 135 -3.24 27.09 -19.10
CA VAL A 135 -1.98 27.36 -18.39
C VAL A 135 -0.82 27.52 -19.36
N GLN A 136 -0.71 26.66 -20.39
CA GLN A 136 0.33 26.82 -21.41
C GLN A 136 0.11 28.04 -22.32
N SER A 137 -1.14 28.43 -22.59
CA SER A 137 -1.45 29.65 -23.35
C SER A 137 -1.17 30.90 -22.54
N PHE A 138 -1.49 30.93 -21.25
CA PHE A 138 -1.13 32.01 -20.33
C PHE A 138 0.38 32.08 -20.10
N HIS A 139 1.09 30.94 -20.01
CA HIS A 139 2.55 30.92 -19.92
C HIS A 139 3.19 31.50 -21.20
N ARG A 140 2.67 31.15 -22.38
CA ARG A 140 3.11 31.74 -23.67
C ARG A 140 2.79 33.23 -23.78
N LEU A 141 1.61 33.67 -23.33
CA LEU A 141 1.22 35.09 -23.27
C LEU A 141 2.09 35.89 -22.30
N CYS A 142 2.41 35.33 -21.12
CA CYS A 142 3.30 35.96 -20.15
C CYS A 142 4.75 36.04 -20.66
N LEU A 143 5.29 34.96 -21.23
CA LEU A 143 6.61 34.95 -21.87
C LEU A 143 6.67 35.89 -23.08
N ALA A 144 5.57 36.06 -23.83
CA ALA A 144 5.48 37.06 -24.90
C ALA A 144 5.41 38.51 -24.38
N SER A 145 4.89 38.71 -23.16
CA SER A 145 4.81 40.03 -22.51
C SER A 145 6.05 40.42 -21.71
N LEU A 146 6.91 39.46 -21.35
CA LEU A 146 8.16 39.67 -20.60
C LEU A 146 9.19 40.55 -21.35
N PRO A 147 9.42 40.37 -22.67
CA PRO A 147 10.27 41.28 -23.45
C PRO A 147 9.73 42.71 -23.51
N LEU A 148 8.40 42.91 -23.56
CA LEU A 148 7.77 44.23 -23.54
C LEU A 148 7.95 44.94 -22.19
N LEU A 149 7.99 44.19 -21.09
CA LEU A 149 8.24 44.70 -19.74
C LEU A 149 9.71 45.14 -19.57
N VAL A 150 10.65 44.38 -20.15
CA VAL A 150 12.09 44.73 -20.16
C VAL A 150 12.38 45.88 -21.14
N TRP A 151 11.68 45.94 -22.28
CA TRP A 151 11.79 47.05 -23.24
C TRP A 151 11.26 48.37 -22.66
N CYS A 152 10.22 48.31 -21.82
CA CYS A 152 9.63 49.50 -21.19
C CYS A 152 10.50 50.14 -20.09
N GLU A 153 11.46 49.42 -19.49
CA GLU A 153 12.46 49.97 -18.56
C GLU A 153 13.70 50.55 -19.28
N GLY A 154 13.95 50.17 -20.54
CA GLY A 154 15.15 50.56 -21.30
C GLY A 154 15.05 51.85 -22.11
N THR A 155 13.86 52.45 -22.23
CA THR A 155 13.66 53.72 -22.94
C THR A 155 13.17 54.77 -21.96
N GLY A 156 14.03 55.75 -21.66
CA GLY A 156 13.74 56.88 -20.76
C GLY A 156 12.69 57.83 -21.34
N VAL A 157 11.45 57.37 -21.49
CA VAL A 157 10.31 58.14 -21.97
C VAL A 157 9.35 58.32 -20.78
N GLU A 158 9.56 59.38 -20.00
CA GLU A 158 8.75 59.71 -18.81
C GLU A 158 7.28 60.08 -19.13
N SER A 159 6.89 60.21 -20.39
CA SER A 159 5.61 60.82 -20.77
C SER A 159 4.56 59.87 -21.35
N LEU A 160 4.83 58.57 -21.50
CA LEU A 160 3.82 57.61 -21.95
C LEU A 160 3.96 56.29 -21.19
N ASN A 161 3.12 56.09 -20.16
CA ASN A 161 2.55 54.79 -19.71
C ASN A 161 2.24 54.71 -18.20
N LEU A 162 1.37 55.60 -17.70
CA LEU A 162 0.65 55.36 -16.44
C LEU A 162 -0.42 54.25 -16.57
N ARG A 163 -0.71 53.79 -17.80
CA ARG A 163 -1.74 52.76 -18.08
C ARG A 163 -1.20 51.32 -18.20
N LEU A 164 0.10 51.10 -18.45
CA LEU A 164 0.68 49.75 -18.62
C LEU A 164 1.33 49.17 -17.35
N PHE A 165 1.85 50.03 -16.47
CA PHE A 165 2.44 49.63 -15.18
C PHE A 165 1.49 48.85 -14.25
N PRO A 166 0.18 49.19 -14.15
CA PRO A 166 -0.75 48.40 -13.35
C PRO A 166 -1.03 47.02 -13.99
N LEU A 167 -0.90 46.84 -15.32
CA LEU A 167 -1.08 45.53 -15.97
C LEU A 167 0.06 44.55 -15.67
N GLY A 168 1.31 45.01 -15.63
CA GLY A 168 2.47 44.16 -15.33
C GLY A 168 2.49 43.68 -13.88
N THR A 169 2.18 44.57 -12.93
CA THR A 169 2.07 44.22 -11.51
C THR A 169 0.82 43.39 -11.22
N THR A 170 -0.34 43.67 -11.83
CA THR A 170 -1.52 42.79 -11.72
C THR A 170 -1.30 41.42 -12.32
N CYS A 171 -0.50 41.28 -13.40
CA CYS A 171 -0.14 39.98 -13.97
C CYS A 171 0.72 39.14 -13.00
N ALA A 172 1.70 39.75 -12.33
CA ALA A 172 2.49 39.08 -11.28
C ALA A 172 1.66 38.72 -10.03
N TYR A 173 0.73 39.58 -9.61
CA TYR A 173 -0.22 39.27 -8.53
C TYR A 173 -1.22 38.18 -8.93
N LEU A 174 -1.72 38.16 -10.17
CA LEU A 174 -2.56 37.09 -10.71
C LEU A 174 -1.81 35.76 -10.73
N LEU A 175 -0.55 35.74 -11.17
CA LEU A 175 0.30 34.55 -11.21
C LEU A 175 0.66 34.02 -9.82
N ALA A 176 0.68 34.88 -8.79
CA ALA A 176 0.83 34.45 -7.40
C ALA A 176 -0.50 33.97 -6.77
N TYR A 177 -1.65 34.48 -7.24
CA TYR A 177 -2.98 34.11 -6.74
C TYR A 177 -3.57 32.85 -7.38
N LEU A 178 -3.33 32.65 -8.68
CA LEU A 178 -3.82 31.50 -9.44
C LEU A 178 -3.42 30.17 -8.78
N PRO A 179 -2.15 29.92 -8.39
CA PRO A 179 -1.72 28.68 -7.75
C PRO A 179 -2.42 28.42 -6.41
N ARG A 180 -2.62 29.46 -5.60
CA ARG A 180 -3.38 29.35 -4.33
C ARG A 180 -4.81 28.88 -4.59
N PHE A 181 -5.47 29.40 -5.62
CA PHE A 181 -6.83 28.98 -5.96
C PHE A 181 -6.92 27.52 -6.46
N TRP A 182 -5.94 27.06 -7.27
CA TRP A 182 -5.89 25.68 -7.76
C TRP A 182 -5.58 24.68 -6.63
N THR A 183 -4.73 25.03 -5.67
CA THR A 183 -4.43 24.15 -4.53
C THR A 183 -5.63 23.97 -3.60
N HIS A 184 -6.44 25.00 -3.35
CA HIS A 184 -7.65 24.86 -2.53
C HIS A 184 -8.69 23.91 -3.15
N LYS A 185 -8.89 23.97 -4.47
CA LYS A 185 -9.81 23.04 -5.17
C LYS A 185 -9.31 21.60 -5.14
N ASN A 186 -8.03 21.38 -5.41
CA ASN A 186 -7.43 20.05 -5.37
C ASN A 186 -7.42 19.46 -3.93
N ALA A 187 -7.21 20.29 -2.92
CA ALA A 187 -7.30 19.89 -1.53
C ALA A 187 -8.71 19.40 -1.16
N LEU A 188 -9.78 20.07 -1.62
CA LEU A 188 -11.15 19.61 -1.39
C LEU A 188 -11.42 18.25 -2.05
N TYR A 189 -10.93 17.99 -3.27
CA TYR A 189 -11.06 16.68 -3.90
C TYR A 189 -10.38 15.55 -3.11
N LEU A 190 -9.22 15.82 -2.49
CA LEU A 190 -8.55 14.85 -1.62
C LEU A 190 -9.35 14.56 -0.34
N VAL A 191 -10.01 15.57 0.23
CA VAL A 191 -10.90 15.40 1.39
C VAL A 191 -12.11 14.53 1.03
N TYR A 192 -12.77 14.79 -0.10
CA TYR A 192 -13.90 13.97 -0.56
C TYR A 192 -13.48 12.51 -0.81
N LEU A 193 -12.33 12.29 -1.46
CA LEU A 193 -11.80 10.96 -1.72
C LEU A 193 -11.43 10.24 -0.42
N GLY A 194 -10.90 10.95 0.58
CA GLY A 194 -10.62 10.41 1.92
C GLY A 194 -11.90 10.00 2.68
N LEU A 195 -12.97 10.78 2.58
CA LEU A 195 -14.25 10.47 3.22
C LEU A 195 -14.90 9.23 2.59
N VAL A 196 -14.90 9.15 1.25
CA VAL A 196 -15.34 7.95 0.53
C VAL A 196 -14.50 6.73 0.92
N ASN A 197 -13.18 6.88 1.02
CA ASN A 197 -12.29 5.82 1.45
C ASN A 197 -12.62 5.31 2.86
N LEU A 198 -12.85 6.22 3.81
CA LEU A 198 -13.18 5.88 5.19
C LEU A 198 -14.48 5.08 5.28
N VAL A 199 -15.55 5.57 4.64
CA VAL A 199 -16.86 4.91 4.66
C VAL A 199 -16.78 3.55 3.96
N SER A 200 -16.13 3.48 2.79
CA SER A 200 -16.00 2.23 2.03
C SER A 200 -15.14 1.18 2.75
N ALA A 201 -14.04 1.60 3.39
CA ALA A 201 -13.17 0.71 4.17
C ALA A 201 -13.89 0.16 5.41
N TRP A 202 -14.58 1.03 6.16
CA TRP A 202 -15.35 0.61 7.33
C TRP A 202 -16.46 -0.37 6.93
N MET A 203 -17.25 -0.04 5.91
CA MET A 203 -18.32 -0.89 5.40
C MET A 203 -17.80 -2.25 4.90
N GLY A 204 -16.70 -2.25 4.14
CA GLY A 204 -16.08 -3.46 3.63
C GLY A 204 -15.65 -4.40 4.75
N VAL A 205 -14.87 -3.91 5.72
CA VAL A 205 -14.36 -4.72 6.83
C VAL A 205 -15.49 -5.14 7.78
N ALA A 206 -16.39 -4.22 8.14
CA ALA A 206 -17.48 -4.53 9.07
C ALA A 206 -18.43 -5.60 8.51
N CYS A 207 -18.81 -5.51 7.23
CA CYS A 207 -19.74 -6.49 6.64
C CYS A 207 -19.12 -7.88 6.50
N TRP A 208 -17.85 -7.96 6.07
CA TRP A 208 -17.14 -9.24 5.97
C TRP A 208 -16.87 -9.87 7.34
N MET A 209 -16.44 -9.06 8.33
CA MET A 209 -16.24 -9.52 9.71
C MET A 209 -17.54 -10.03 10.34
N GLN A 210 -18.63 -9.27 10.18
CA GLN A 210 -19.94 -9.64 10.70
C GLN A 210 -20.46 -10.94 10.07
N THR A 211 -20.22 -11.14 8.77
CA THR A 211 -20.58 -12.36 8.06
C THR A 211 -19.82 -13.57 8.61
N GLY A 212 -18.50 -13.44 8.82
CA GLY A 212 -17.67 -14.49 9.40
C GLY A 212 -18.15 -14.91 10.79
N GLU A 213 -18.40 -13.94 11.69
CA GLU A 213 -18.93 -14.21 13.04
C GLU A 213 -20.27 -14.96 13.02
N ARG A 214 -21.21 -14.51 12.19
CA ARG A 214 -22.56 -15.13 12.10
C ARG A 214 -22.49 -16.55 11.57
N GLN A 215 -21.69 -16.79 10.53
CA GLN A 215 -21.56 -18.11 9.92
C GLN A 215 -20.84 -19.08 10.84
N THR A 216 -19.75 -18.65 11.46
CA THR A 216 -19.00 -19.49 12.40
C THR A 216 -19.85 -19.86 13.62
N ALA A 217 -20.63 -18.93 14.17
CA ALA A 217 -21.55 -19.23 15.26
C ALA A 217 -22.57 -20.33 14.89
N ARG A 218 -23.12 -20.29 13.68
CA ARG A 218 -24.03 -21.34 13.19
C ARG A 218 -23.32 -22.66 12.92
N LEU A 219 -22.15 -22.61 12.30
CA LEU A 219 -21.32 -23.79 12.06
C LEU A 219 -21.02 -24.52 13.37
N ARG A 220 -20.65 -23.79 14.44
CA ARG A 220 -20.43 -24.38 15.77
C ARG A 220 -21.67 -25.10 16.31
N ILE A 221 -22.86 -24.51 16.16
CA ILE A 221 -24.12 -25.13 16.63
C ILE A 221 -24.46 -26.38 15.81
N ILE A 222 -24.35 -26.31 14.48
CA ILE A 222 -24.64 -27.44 13.57
C ILE A 222 -23.64 -28.57 13.82
N TYR A 223 -22.36 -28.24 13.98
CA TYR A 223 -21.31 -29.20 14.28
C TYR A 223 -21.56 -29.91 15.62
N LEU A 224 -21.82 -29.14 16.69
CA LEU A 224 -22.12 -29.68 18.02
C LEU A 224 -23.38 -30.57 17.98
N LYS A 225 -24.45 -30.13 17.31
CA LYS A 225 -25.66 -30.95 17.15
C LYS A 225 -25.37 -32.25 16.40
N SER A 226 -24.49 -32.21 15.40
CA SER A 226 -24.14 -33.38 14.58
C SER A 226 -23.25 -34.35 15.34
N ILE A 227 -22.36 -33.86 16.22
CA ILE A 227 -21.51 -34.73 17.04
C ILE A 227 -22.31 -35.45 18.12
N LEU A 228 -23.23 -34.75 18.77
CA LEU A 228 -24.11 -35.32 19.81
C LEU A 228 -25.07 -36.39 19.27
N ALA A 229 -25.32 -36.39 17.96
CA ALA A 229 -26.18 -37.38 17.29
C ALA A 229 -25.42 -38.64 16.83
N LYS A 230 -24.11 -38.75 17.09
CA LYS A 230 -23.29 -39.90 16.69
C LYS A 230 -23.37 -41.05 17.71
N ASP A 231 -23.18 -42.28 17.22
CA ASP A 231 -23.20 -43.48 18.04
C ASP A 231 -22.03 -43.53 19.04
N ILE A 232 -22.22 -44.25 20.16
CA ILE A 232 -21.20 -44.42 21.22
C ILE A 232 -19.88 -44.97 20.67
N THR A 233 -19.91 -45.81 19.63
CA THR A 233 -18.72 -46.37 18.99
C THR A 233 -17.81 -45.30 18.38
N PHE A 234 -18.37 -44.19 17.88
CA PHE A 234 -17.59 -43.06 17.37
C PHE A 234 -16.78 -42.40 18.51
N PHE A 235 -17.36 -42.33 19.71
CA PHE A 235 -16.68 -41.76 20.87
C PHE A 235 -15.56 -42.65 21.41
N ASP A 236 -15.67 -43.98 21.24
CA ASP A 236 -14.64 -44.94 21.65
C ASP A 236 -13.44 -45.02 20.69
N THR A 237 -13.66 -44.77 19.38
CA THR A 237 -12.61 -44.86 18.35
C THR A 237 -11.98 -43.52 18.00
N GLU A 238 -12.79 -42.50 17.69
CA GLU A 238 -12.32 -41.23 17.12
C GLU A 238 -12.26 -40.10 18.17
N ALA A 239 -13.17 -40.08 19.15
CA ALA A 239 -13.19 -39.05 20.20
C ALA A 239 -12.37 -39.41 21.45
N ARG A 240 -11.49 -40.41 21.36
CA ARG A 240 -10.64 -40.84 22.47
C ARG A 240 -9.59 -39.78 22.85
N ASP A 241 -9.34 -38.83 21.97
CA ASP A 241 -8.53 -37.65 22.25
C ASP A 241 -9.24 -36.72 23.23
N SER A 242 -8.60 -36.50 24.39
CA SER A 242 -9.06 -35.55 25.42
C SER A 242 -9.22 -34.11 24.89
N ASN A 243 -8.62 -33.82 23.74
CA ASN A 243 -8.63 -32.52 23.09
C ASN A 243 -9.67 -32.39 21.97
N PHE A 244 -10.56 -33.37 21.76
CA PHE A 244 -11.54 -33.32 20.67
C PHE A 244 -12.41 -32.04 20.70
N ILE A 245 -12.85 -31.60 21.88
CA ILE A 245 -13.62 -30.35 22.06
C ILE A 245 -12.78 -29.11 21.68
N PHE A 246 -11.46 -29.15 21.95
CA PHE A 246 -10.56 -28.06 21.59
C PHE A 246 -10.43 -27.91 20.07
N HIS A 247 -10.36 -29.02 19.33
CA HIS A 247 -10.31 -28.99 17.87
C HIS A 247 -11.54 -28.31 17.25
N ILE A 248 -12.73 -28.55 17.79
CA ILE A 248 -13.96 -27.86 17.33
C ILE A 248 -13.81 -26.34 17.44
N SER A 249 -13.34 -25.85 18.58
CA SER A 249 -13.19 -24.41 18.80
C SER A 249 -12.06 -23.83 17.96
N SER A 250 -10.90 -24.50 17.92
CA SER A 250 -9.73 -24.06 17.18
C SER A 250 -10.00 -24.00 15.67
N ASP A 251 -10.54 -25.08 15.10
CA ASP A 251 -10.76 -25.16 13.65
C ASP A 251 -11.84 -24.19 13.19
N THR A 252 -12.87 -23.96 14.01
CA THR A 252 -13.91 -22.97 13.67
C THR A 252 -13.39 -21.53 13.73
N ILE A 253 -12.41 -21.21 14.58
CA ILE A 253 -11.74 -19.89 14.58
C ILE A 253 -10.95 -19.70 13.28
N LEU A 254 -10.21 -20.73 12.84
CA LEU A 254 -9.46 -20.65 11.57
C LEU A 254 -10.40 -20.46 10.37
N VAL A 255 -11.55 -21.14 10.38
CA VAL A 255 -12.60 -20.94 9.37
C VAL A 255 -13.19 -19.52 9.44
N GLN A 256 -13.38 -18.98 10.64
CA GLN A 256 -13.88 -17.62 10.83
C GLN A 256 -12.95 -16.56 10.23
N ASP A 257 -11.65 -16.66 10.51
CA ASP A 257 -10.64 -15.75 9.95
C ASP A 257 -10.59 -15.88 8.41
N ALA A 258 -10.67 -17.11 7.89
CA ALA A 258 -10.67 -17.32 6.44
C ALA A 258 -11.89 -16.68 5.74
N ILE A 259 -13.09 -16.90 6.28
CA ILE A 259 -14.37 -16.39 5.72
C ILE A 259 -14.51 -14.89 5.91
N GLY A 260 -14.06 -14.37 7.06
CA GLY A 260 -14.23 -12.99 7.48
C GLY A 260 -13.24 -12.03 6.83
N ASP A 261 -12.23 -11.62 7.59
CA ASP A 261 -11.30 -10.54 7.20
C ASP A 261 -10.49 -10.90 5.96
N LYS A 262 -10.04 -12.16 5.86
CA LYS A 262 -9.13 -12.59 4.79
C LYS A 262 -9.78 -12.54 3.42
N THR A 263 -11.02 -13.00 3.30
CA THR A 263 -11.77 -12.98 2.04
C THR A 263 -12.00 -11.54 1.55
N GLY A 264 -12.40 -10.63 2.44
CA GLY A 264 -12.54 -9.21 2.11
C GLY A 264 -11.23 -8.57 1.66
N HIS A 265 -10.11 -8.93 2.28
CA HIS A 265 -8.78 -8.46 1.87
C HIS A 265 -8.34 -8.99 0.50
N VAL A 266 -8.55 -10.28 0.22
CA VAL A 266 -8.26 -10.86 -1.10
C VAL A 266 -9.02 -10.11 -2.20
N LEU A 267 -10.31 -9.89 -1.98
CA LEU A 267 -11.16 -9.18 -2.94
C LEU A 267 -10.70 -7.74 -3.15
N ARG A 268 -10.38 -7.01 -2.06
CA ARG A 268 -9.80 -5.65 -2.15
C ARG A 268 -8.54 -5.62 -3.00
N TYR A 269 -7.60 -6.54 -2.76
CA TYR A 269 -6.33 -6.56 -3.49
C TYR A 269 -6.51 -6.94 -4.95
N LEU A 270 -7.46 -7.83 -5.27
CA LEU A 270 -7.83 -8.14 -6.66
C LEU A 270 -8.45 -6.92 -7.35
N CYS A 271 -9.42 -6.26 -6.71
CA CYS A 271 -10.04 -5.04 -7.24
C CYS A 271 -8.99 -3.93 -7.44
N GLN A 272 -8.06 -3.75 -6.51
CA GLN A 272 -6.97 -2.78 -6.64
C GLN A 272 -5.97 -3.12 -7.74
N PHE A 273 -5.61 -4.39 -7.87
CA PHE A 273 -4.74 -4.87 -8.95
C PHE A 273 -5.35 -4.55 -10.32
N ILE A 274 -6.62 -4.92 -10.52
CA ILE A 274 -7.34 -4.66 -11.77
C ILE A 274 -7.44 -3.16 -12.04
N ALA A 275 -7.88 -2.37 -11.06
CA ALA A 275 -8.00 -0.91 -11.21
C ALA A 275 -6.65 -0.24 -11.52
N GLY A 276 -5.58 -0.66 -10.85
CA GLY A 276 -4.23 -0.16 -11.07
C GLY A 276 -3.72 -0.45 -12.49
N PHE A 277 -3.91 -1.67 -12.99
CA PHE A 277 -3.53 -2.02 -14.37
C PHE A 277 -4.33 -1.25 -15.41
N VAL A 278 -5.65 -1.15 -15.23
CA VAL A 278 -6.53 -0.39 -16.14
C VAL A 278 -6.07 1.08 -16.22
N ILE A 279 -5.90 1.74 -15.08
CA ILE A 279 -5.46 3.15 -15.02
C ILE A 279 -4.05 3.31 -15.61
N GLY A 280 -3.14 2.37 -15.33
CA GLY A 280 -1.78 2.38 -15.84
C GLY A 280 -1.72 2.30 -17.36
N PHE A 281 -2.39 1.31 -17.95
CA PHE A 281 -2.43 1.11 -19.41
C PHE A 281 -3.11 2.28 -20.14
N LEU A 282 -4.15 2.88 -19.54
CA LEU A 282 -4.83 4.04 -20.12
C LEU A 282 -3.97 5.32 -20.07
N SER A 283 -3.12 5.48 -19.06
CA SER A 283 -2.31 6.70 -18.90
C SER A 283 -1.04 6.65 -19.73
N VAL A 284 -0.17 5.66 -19.50
CA VAL A 284 1.13 5.55 -20.19
C VAL A 284 1.50 4.07 -20.34
N TRP A 285 1.04 3.45 -21.43
CA TRP A 285 1.26 2.02 -21.70
C TRP A 285 2.73 1.61 -21.81
N GLN A 286 3.63 2.53 -22.22
CA GLN A 286 5.06 2.25 -22.38
C GLN A 286 5.76 1.99 -21.03
N LEU A 287 5.47 2.83 -20.03
CA LEU A 287 6.06 2.70 -18.70
C LEU A 287 5.48 1.50 -17.95
N THR A 288 4.20 1.17 -18.16
CA THR A 288 3.58 0.01 -17.50
C THR A 288 4.06 -1.33 -18.05
N LEU A 289 4.34 -1.43 -19.35
CA LEU A 289 4.95 -2.65 -19.90
C LEU A 289 6.36 -2.87 -19.36
N LEU A 290 7.13 -1.79 -19.17
CA LEU A 290 8.45 -1.87 -18.56
C LEU A 290 8.37 -2.36 -17.11
N THR A 291 7.46 -1.82 -16.30
CA THR A 291 7.31 -2.28 -14.91
C THR A 291 6.81 -3.73 -14.84
N LEU A 292 5.93 -4.15 -15.74
CA LEU A 292 5.47 -5.54 -15.83
C LEU A 292 6.61 -6.50 -16.16
N ALA A 293 7.58 -6.11 -16.98
CA ALA A 293 8.75 -6.93 -17.30
C ALA A 293 9.68 -7.15 -16.08
N VAL A 294 9.73 -6.19 -15.14
CA VAL A 294 10.59 -6.29 -13.94
C VAL A 294 9.96 -7.13 -12.82
N VAL A 295 8.62 -7.19 -12.74
CA VAL A 295 7.90 -7.94 -11.68
C VAL A 295 8.27 -9.43 -11.60
N PRO A 296 8.36 -10.19 -12.71
CA PRO A 296 8.79 -11.60 -12.68
C PRO A 296 10.20 -11.79 -12.11
N LEU A 297 11.13 -10.87 -12.39
CA LEU A 297 12.49 -10.94 -11.88
C LEU A 297 12.50 -10.81 -10.34
N ILE A 298 11.71 -9.88 -9.81
CA ILE A 298 11.52 -9.71 -8.36
C ILE A 298 10.85 -10.95 -7.74
N ALA A 299 9.85 -11.52 -8.43
CA ALA A 299 9.15 -12.72 -7.96
C ALA A 299 10.08 -13.95 -7.87
N ILE A 300 10.99 -14.13 -8.83
CA ILE A 300 11.98 -15.23 -8.82
C ILE A 300 12.95 -15.03 -7.64
N ALA A 301 13.48 -13.82 -7.45
CA ALA A 301 14.38 -13.52 -6.34
C ALA A 301 13.70 -13.73 -4.98
N GLY A 302 12.47 -13.23 -4.82
CA GLY A 302 11.68 -13.41 -3.60
C GLY A 302 11.28 -14.87 -3.34
N GLY A 303 10.94 -15.62 -4.39
CA GLY A 303 10.65 -17.04 -4.31
C GLY A 303 11.87 -17.85 -3.87
N GLY A 304 13.05 -17.54 -4.41
CA GLY A 304 14.31 -18.13 -3.97
C GLY A 304 14.56 -17.90 -2.47
N TYR A 305 14.39 -16.66 -2.00
CA TYR A 305 14.51 -16.32 -0.59
C TYR A 305 13.53 -17.11 0.30
N ALA A 306 12.27 -17.22 -0.10
CA ALA A 306 11.25 -17.97 0.66
C ALA A 306 11.58 -19.46 0.78
N VAL A 307 12.06 -20.10 -0.30
CA VAL A 307 12.45 -21.52 -0.28
C VAL A 307 13.65 -21.73 0.64
N ILE A 308 14.65 -20.84 0.58
CA ILE A 308 15.83 -20.90 1.43
C ILE A 308 15.42 -20.75 2.90
N MET A 309 14.62 -19.74 3.24
CA MET A 309 14.14 -19.53 4.62
C MET A 309 13.37 -20.73 5.13
N SER A 310 12.42 -21.27 4.35
CA SER A 310 11.65 -22.46 4.77
C SER A 310 12.53 -23.69 4.98
N THR A 311 13.61 -23.84 4.20
CA THR A 311 14.55 -24.96 4.32
C THR A 311 15.43 -24.80 5.56
N ILE A 312 15.89 -23.58 5.85
CA ILE A 312 16.65 -23.27 7.05
C ILE A 312 15.79 -23.50 8.29
N SER A 313 14.54 -23.02 8.32
CA SER A 313 13.63 -23.24 9.45
C SER A 313 13.43 -24.73 9.74
N LYS A 314 13.20 -25.55 8.72
CA LYS A 314 13.07 -27.01 8.88
C LYS A 314 14.34 -27.67 9.42
N LYS A 315 15.51 -27.25 8.91
CA LYS A 315 16.80 -27.76 9.41
C LYS A 315 17.04 -27.34 10.86
N SER A 316 16.71 -26.10 11.22
CA SER A 316 16.84 -25.64 12.60
C SER A 316 15.92 -26.40 13.54
N GLU A 317 14.67 -26.62 13.15
CA GLU A 317 13.70 -27.38 13.95
C GLU A 317 14.15 -28.83 14.16
N ALA A 318 14.67 -29.49 13.12
CA ALA A 318 15.22 -30.84 13.24
C ALA A 318 16.42 -30.90 14.20
N ALA A 319 17.36 -29.95 14.10
CA ALA A 319 18.50 -29.88 15.00
C ALA A 319 18.08 -29.63 16.47
N TYR A 320 17.05 -28.80 16.68
CA TYR A 320 16.48 -28.58 18.01
C TYR A 320 15.73 -29.81 18.54
N ALA A 321 15.05 -30.56 17.69
CA ALA A 321 14.37 -31.79 18.07
C ALA A 321 15.36 -32.87 18.56
N ASP A 322 16.46 -33.06 17.84
CA ASP A 322 17.51 -34.02 18.23
C ASP A 322 18.19 -33.61 19.56
N ALA A 323 18.50 -32.31 19.72
CA ALA A 323 19.05 -31.80 20.97
C ALA A 323 18.05 -31.89 22.13
N GLY A 324 16.77 -31.63 21.86
CA GLY A 324 15.66 -31.74 22.80
C GLY A 324 15.48 -33.15 23.31
N LYS A 325 15.58 -34.16 22.43
CA LYS A 325 15.54 -35.57 22.81
C LYS A 325 16.63 -35.94 23.81
N VAL A 326 17.88 -35.53 23.56
CA VAL A 326 18.99 -35.79 24.48
C VAL A 326 18.81 -35.04 25.80
N ALA A 327 18.34 -33.80 25.76
CA ALA A 327 18.06 -33.02 26.96
C ALA A 327 16.95 -33.67 27.81
N GLU A 328 15.90 -34.19 27.16
CA GLU A 328 14.81 -34.91 27.82
C GLU A 328 15.31 -36.21 28.47
N GLU A 329 16.08 -37.03 27.74
CA GLU A 329 16.70 -38.25 28.26
C GLU A 329 17.58 -37.97 29.48
N VAL A 330 18.41 -36.92 29.43
CA VAL A 330 19.26 -36.52 30.56
C VAL A 330 18.42 -36.01 31.74
N SER A 331 17.36 -35.25 31.49
CA SER A 331 16.47 -34.75 32.56
C SER A 331 15.79 -35.89 33.31
N ILE A 332 15.27 -36.89 32.59
CA ILE A 332 14.64 -38.09 33.15
C ILE A 332 15.67 -38.94 33.89
N ALA A 333 16.84 -39.17 33.28
CA ALA A 333 17.91 -39.96 33.89
C ALA A 333 18.44 -39.31 35.18
N SER A 334 18.53 -37.98 35.23
CA SER A 334 18.97 -37.25 36.42
C SER A 334 17.94 -37.39 37.56
N TYR A 335 16.64 -37.26 37.26
CA TYR A 335 15.57 -37.48 38.24
C TYR A 335 15.56 -38.92 38.78
N VAL A 336 15.62 -39.93 37.90
CA VAL A 336 15.68 -41.35 38.29
C VAL A 336 16.92 -41.65 39.12
N ARG A 337 18.08 -41.12 38.72
CA ARG A 337 19.34 -41.28 39.48
C ARG A 337 19.24 -40.68 40.87
N LEU A 338 18.65 -39.50 41.00
CA LEU A 338 18.46 -38.84 42.30
C LEU A 338 17.52 -39.67 43.19
N HIS A 339 16.42 -40.18 42.62
CA HIS A 339 15.50 -41.03 43.36
C HIS A 339 16.13 -42.36 43.81
N LEU A 340 16.89 -43.02 42.95
CA LEU A 340 17.64 -44.25 43.29
C LEU A 340 18.73 -43.98 44.32
N HIS A 341 19.44 -42.86 44.22
CA HIS A 341 20.47 -42.48 45.19
C HIS A 341 19.86 -42.27 46.58
N VAL A 342 18.73 -41.56 46.68
CA VAL A 342 17.98 -41.41 47.93
C VAL A 342 17.55 -42.78 48.48
N LYS A 343 16.98 -43.65 47.63
CA LYS A 343 16.55 -44.99 48.05
C LYS A 343 17.71 -45.83 48.60
N ASN A 344 18.86 -45.82 47.92
CA ASN A 344 20.06 -46.54 48.37
C ASN A 344 20.67 -45.99 49.66
N VAL A 345 20.59 -44.67 49.90
CA VAL A 345 21.04 -44.08 51.16
C VAL A 345 20.12 -44.48 52.32
N PHE A 346 18.81 -44.56 52.09
CA PHE A 346 17.86 -45.02 53.11
C PHE A 346 18.00 -46.52 53.41
N THR A 347 18.14 -47.37 52.39
CA THR A 347 18.29 -48.82 52.61
C THR A 347 19.61 -49.20 53.27
N ASN A 348 20.70 -48.46 53.04
CA ASN A 348 21.99 -48.72 53.71
C ASN A 348 22.07 -48.18 55.14
N LYS A 349 21.19 -47.24 55.55
CA LYS A 349 21.18 -46.68 56.91
C LYS A 349 20.19 -47.34 57.87
N VAL A 350 19.24 -48.11 57.37
CA VAL A 350 18.28 -48.86 58.20
C VAL A 350 18.64 -50.35 58.14
N PRO A 351 19.35 -50.92 59.12
CA PRO A 351 19.52 -52.37 59.19
C PRO A 351 18.15 -52.99 59.44
N LEU A 352 17.70 -53.84 58.51
CA LEU A 352 16.57 -54.72 58.72
C LEU A 352 16.96 -55.67 59.87
N ALA A 353 16.42 -55.40 61.05
CA ALA A 353 16.56 -56.22 62.25
C ALA A 353 15.69 -57.48 62.16
#